data_AF-A0A7X7C2I3-F1
#
_entry.id   AF-A0A7X7C2I3-F1
#
_cell.length_a   1.000
_cell.length_b   1.000
_cell.length_c   1.000
_cell.angle_alpha   90.00
_cell.angle_beta   90.00
_cell.angle_gamma   90.00
#
_symmetry.space_group_name_H-M   'P 1'
#
loop_
_entity.id
_entity.type
_entity.pdbx_description
1 polymer ?
#
loop_
_entity_poly.entity_id
_entity_poly.type
_entity_poly.pdbx_seq_one_letter_code
_entity_poly.pdbx_strand_id
1 'polypeptide(L)'
;MALMRKVVDAAKEANLSAIIAADVAVLMYARSIGVEVHLSTQLNITNTESLKFYAQYADVVVLARELNLDQVAAIHKDIVEQQIKGPKGELVQIEMFAHGALCMAVSGKCYLSLHEKDLSANRGACNQICRRGYIVKDKTSDIELEIDNEYIMSPKDLKTIHFMNKMLDAGVRVFKIEGRARGPEYVRLVTTCYREAIESYCDDSFTQEKIDVWDEQLSTVFNRGFWDGYYLGQRLGEWTHRYGSGATKRKVYVGKAIKHFGNLGVTEFLIETQSVKAGDELLVTGPTTGALFITADDIRVDMQTTQEAVKGNYFSIKTNEKIRPNDQLYKMVDANRRGTAHER
;
A
#
# COMPACT_ATOMS: atom_id res chain seq x y z
N MET A 1 24.26 -19.31 8.33
CA MET A 1 23.24 -20.30 7.90
C MET A 1 22.19 -20.62 8.96
N ALA A 2 22.54 -20.78 10.25
CA ALA A 2 21.57 -21.12 11.30
C ALA A 2 20.40 -20.13 11.45
N LEU A 3 20.66 -18.81 11.40
CA LEU A 3 19.59 -17.80 11.52
C LEU A 3 18.60 -17.84 10.33
N MET A 4 19.11 -17.99 9.10
CA MET A 4 18.26 -18.07 7.90
C MET A 4 17.25 -19.22 8.03
N ARG A 5 17.74 -20.42 8.39
CA ARG A 5 16.86 -21.59 8.54
C ARG A 5 15.81 -21.36 9.62
N LYS A 6 16.21 -20.87 10.80
CA LYS A 6 15.27 -20.51 11.89
C LYS A 6 14.16 -19.55 11.45
N VAL A 7 14.47 -18.56 10.60
CA VAL A 7 13.46 -17.61 10.10
C VAL A 7 12.48 -18.30 9.15
N VAL A 8 12.95 -19.18 8.27
CA VAL A 8 12.09 -19.95 7.35
C VAL A 8 11.26 -20.98 8.12
N ASP A 9 11.83 -21.63 9.13
CA ASP A 9 11.13 -22.57 10.02
C ASP A 9 10.01 -21.83 10.79
N ALA A 10 10.30 -20.65 11.34
CA ALA A 10 9.30 -19.82 12.02
C ALA A 10 8.17 -19.38 11.06
N ALA A 11 8.49 -19.05 9.80
CA ALA A 11 7.48 -18.73 8.79
C ALA A 11 6.55 -19.93 8.53
N LYS A 12 7.11 -21.14 8.49
CA LYS A 12 6.36 -22.39 8.34
C LYS A 12 5.47 -22.67 9.55
N GLU A 13 6.01 -22.58 10.76
CA GLU A 13 5.28 -22.79 12.02
C GLU A 13 4.12 -21.80 12.19
N ALA A 14 4.30 -20.57 11.72
CA ALA A 14 3.26 -19.54 11.69
C ALA A 14 2.18 -19.77 10.61
N ASN A 15 2.31 -20.81 9.78
CA ASN A 15 1.43 -21.11 8.64
C ASN A 15 1.29 -19.93 7.66
N LEU A 16 2.39 -19.21 7.40
CA LEU A 16 2.39 -18.19 6.35
C LEU A 16 2.18 -18.86 4.98
N SER A 17 1.32 -18.26 4.15
CA SER A 17 1.00 -18.81 2.83
C SER A 17 2.20 -18.88 1.90
N ALA A 18 3.06 -17.85 1.93
CA ALA A 18 4.29 -17.79 1.14
C ALA A 18 5.30 -16.83 1.76
N ILE A 19 6.57 -16.99 1.40
CA ILE A 19 7.63 -15.99 1.65
C ILE A 19 8.10 -15.37 0.34
N ILE A 20 8.58 -14.13 0.39
CA ILE A 20 9.18 -13.45 -0.77
C ILE A 20 10.70 -13.43 -0.59
N ALA A 21 11.45 -14.03 -1.51
CA ALA A 21 12.89 -14.25 -1.32
C ALA A 21 13.71 -14.02 -2.61
N ALA A 22 14.97 -13.64 -2.41
CA ALA A 22 15.97 -13.46 -3.48
C ALA A 22 17.24 -14.30 -3.28
N ASP A 23 17.59 -14.62 -2.04
CA ASP A 23 18.78 -15.42 -1.73
C ASP A 23 18.56 -16.88 -2.12
N VAL A 24 19.44 -17.43 -2.96
CA VAL A 24 19.31 -18.80 -3.50
C VAL A 24 19.29 -19.86 -2.40
N ALA A 25 20.04 -19.67 -1.31
CA ALA A 25 20.01 -20.62 -0.19
C ALA A 25 18.66 -20.60 0.55
N VAL A 26 17.97 -19.45 0.59
CA VAL A 26 16.60 -19.34 1.11
C VAL A 26 15.64 -20.06 0.16
N LEU A 27 15.72 -19.81 -1.15
CA LEU A 27 14.87 -20.47 -2.16
C LEU A 27 14.96 -21.99 -2.05
N MET A 28 16.18 -22.52 -2.00
CA MET A 28 16.44 -23.95 -1.90
C MET A 28 15.90 -24.53 -0.58
N TYR A 29 16.14 -23.86 0.55
CA TYR A 29 15.73 -24.38 1.85
C TYR A 29 14.21 -24.35 2.03
N ALA A 30 13.55 -23.24 1.71
CA ALA A 30 12.10 -23.10 1.78
C ALA A 30 11.41 -24.20 0.97
N ARG A 31 11.86 -24.41 -0.28
CA ARG A 31 11.38 -25.51 -1.13
C ARG A 31 11.58 -26.88 -0.48
N SER A 32 12.76 -27.14 0.08
CA SER A 32 13.08 -28.44 0.70
C SER A 32 12.18 -28.80 1.90
N ILE A 33 11.57 -27.81 2.55
CA ILE A 33 10.65 -28.01 3.66
C ILE A 33 9.19 -27.70 3.31
N GLY A 34 8.87 -27.47 2.03
CA GLY A 34 7.50 -27.23 1.57
C GLY A 34 6.93 -25.85 1.93
N VAL A 35 7.77 -24.84 2.11
CA VAL A 35 7.33 -23.43 2.21
C VAL A 35 7.26 -22.84 0.81
N GLU A 36 6.10 -22.30 0.44
CA GLU A 36 5.92 -21.62 -0.83
C GLU A 36 6.76 -20.33 -0.91
N VAL A 37 7.33 -20.09 -2.07
CA VAL A 37 8.17 -18.91 -2.33
C VAL A 37 7.64 -18.13 -3.51
N HIS A 38 7.61 -16.81 -3.37
CA HIS A 38 7.47 -15.87 -4.49
C HIS A 38 8.84 -15.24 -4.76
N LEU A 39 9.22 -15.16 -6.03
CA LEU A 39 10.51 -14.59 -6.44
C LEU A 39 10.50 -13.09 -6.20
N SER A 40 11.38 -12.60 -5.33
CA SER A 40 11.48 -11.18 -5.01
C SER A 40 11.88 -10.35 -6.23
N THR A 41 11.33 -9.14 -6.33
CA THR A 41 11.76 -8.13 -7.33
C THR A 41 13.27 -7.88 -7.26
N GLN A 42 13.91 -8.10 -6.11
CA GLN A 42 15.37 -8.02 -5.93
C GLN A 42 16.16 -9.05 -6.73
N LEU A 43 15.53 -10.03 -7.37
CA LEU A 43 16.20 -10.90 -8.35
C LEU A 43 16.42 -10.20 -9.69
N ASN A 44 15.80 -9.04 -9.92
CA ASN A 44 15.92 -8.25 -11.14
C ASN A 44 15.53 -9.04 -12.41
N ILE A 45 14.49 -9.86 -12.34
CA ILE A 45 14.04 -10.66 -13.48
C ILE A 45 13.38 -9.75 -14.51
N THR A 46 14.04 -9.56 -15.66
CA THR A 46 13.63 -8.69 -16.76
C THR A 46 13.39 -9.42 -18.07
N ASN A 47 13.59 -10.74 -18.11
CA ASN A 47 13.48 -11.55 -19.32
C ASN A 47 13.11 -13.00 -18.98
N THR A 48 12.61 -13.70 -19.99
CA THR A 48 12.13 -15.08 -19.93
C THR A 48 13.22 -16.07 -19.53
N GLU A 49 14.46 -15.91 -20.00
CA GLU A 49 15.55 -16.84 -19.68
C GLU A 49 15.91 -16.83 -18.20
N SER A 50 15.96 -15.64 -17.60
CA SER A 50 16.15 -15.48 -16.16
C SER A 50 14.96 -16.07 -15.39
N LEU A 51 13.73 -15.86 -15.89
CA LEU A 51 12.53 -16.45 -15.29
C LEU A 51 12.59 -17.98 -15.29
N LYS A 52 12.92 -18.62 -16.43
CA LYS A 52 13.04 -20.09 -16.51
C LYS A 52 14.01 -20.65 -15.48
N PHE A 53 15.16 -19.99 -15.31
CA PHE A 53 16.14 -20.41 -14.31
C PHE A 53 15.54 -20.43 -12.91
N TYR A 54 14.76 -19.42 -12.53
CA TYR A 54 14.18 -19.31 -11.20
C TYR A 54 12.83 -20.03 -11.03
N ALA A 55 12.09 -20.31 -12.10
CA ALA A 55 10.76 -20.92 -12.08
C ALA A 55 10.73 -22.27 -11.35
N GLN A 56 11.85 -23.02 -11.37
CA GLN A 56 11.97 -24.25 -10.60
C GLN A 56 11.82 -24.08 -9.08
N TYR A 57 11.90 -22.85 -8.54
CA TYR A 57 11.83 -22.58 -7.10
C TYR A 57 10.52 -21.95 -6.62
N ALA A 58 9.68 -21.44 -7.53
CA ALA A 58 8.55 -20.59 -7.17
C ALA A 58 7.44 -20.58 -8.23
N ASP A 59 6.20 -20.45 -7.79
CA ASP A 59 5.02 -20.36 -8.66
C ASP A 59 4.61 -18.90 -8.98
N VAL A 60 5.19 -17.92 -8.29
CA VAL A 60 4.93 -16.49 -8.48
C VAL A 60 6.24 -15.74 -8.67
N VAL A 61 6.28 -14.84 -9.64
CA VAL A 61 7.41 -13.95 -9.89
C VAL A 61 7.03 -12.49 -9.71
N VAL A 62 7.68 -11.79 -8.78
CA VAL A 62 7.63 -10.33 -8.74
C VAL A 62 8.62 -9.80 -9.76
N LEU A 63 8.14 -9.35 -10.91
CA LEU A 63 9.01 -8.85 -11.97
C LEU A 63 9.69 -7.53 -11.57
N ALA A 64 10.74 -7.20 -12.32
CA ALA A 64 11.49 -5.97 -12.13
C ALA A 64 10.61 -4.74 -12.41
N ARG A 65 10.79 -3.67 -11.61
CA ARG A 65 9.90 -2.48 -11.65
C ARG A 65 10.20 -1.54 -12.81
N GLU A 66 11.34 -1.73 -13.46
CA GLU A 66 11.81 -1.00 -14.63
C GLU A 66 11.25 -1.54 -15.96
N LEU A 67 10.51 -2.66 -15.95
CA LEU A 67 9.83 -3.16 -17.14
C LEU A 67 8.61 -2.31 -17.49
N ASN A 68 8.37 -2.13 -18.79
CA ASN A 68 7.09 -1.62 -19.29
C ASN A 68 6.07 -2.77 -19.53
N LEU A 69 4.80 -2.45 -19.78
CA LEU A 69 3.76 -3.47 -19.95
C LEU A 69 3.92 -4.33 -21.20
N ASP A 70 4.53 -3.82 -22.27
CA ASP A 70 4.79 -4.62 -23.48
C ASP A 70 5.82 -5.72 -23.18
N GLN A 71 6.85 -5.41 -22.40
CA GLN A 71 7.84 -6.38 -21.94
C GLN A 71 7.24 -7.42 -20.99
N VAL A 72 6.35 -6.98 -20.08
CA VAL A 72 5.61 -7.89 -19.20
C VAL A 72 4.71 -8.83 -20.01
N ALA A 73 3.98 -8.30 -20.99
CA ALA A 73 3.13 -9.08 -21.89
C ALA A 73 3.94 -10.10 -22.72
N ALA A 74 5.14 -9.73 -23.18
CA ALA A 74 6.04 -10.64 -23.89
C ALA A 74 6.50 -11.79 -22.98
N ILE A 75 6.89 -11.51 -21.73
CA ILE A 75 7.25 -12.54 -20.75
C ILE A 75 6.05 -13.44 -20.46
N HIS A 76 4.85 -12.88 -20.28
CA HIS A 76 3.63 -13.67 -20.07
C HIS A 76 3.34 -14.60 -21.26
N LYS A 77 3.44 -14.08 -22.49
CA LYS A 77 3.28 -14.89 -23.70
C LYS A 77 4.25 -16.08 -23.70
N ASP A 78 5.53 -15.84 -23.38
CA ASP A 78 6.53 -16.90 -23.29
C ASP A 78 6.22 -17.91 -22.17
N ILE A 79 5.70 -17.47 -21.02
CA ILE A 79 5.25 -18.38 -19.95
C ILE A 79 4.21 -19.37 -20.48
N VAL A 80 3.23 -18.89 -21.25
CA VAL A 80 2.18 -19.71 -21.82
C VAL A 80 2.71 -20.62 -22.93
N GLU A 81 3.39 -20.05 -23.93
CA GLU A 81 3.85 -20.80 -25.11
C GLU A 81 4.89 -21.86 -24.76
N GLN A 82 5.80 -21.54 -23.84
CA GLN A 82 6.91 -22.41 -23.46
C GLN A 82 6.60 -23.26 -22.22
N GLN A 83 5.37 -23.17 -21.69
CA GLN A 83 4.89 -23.92 -20.53
C GLN A 83 5.80 -23.75 -19.31
N ILE A 84 6.19 -22.51 -19.00
CA ILE A 84 7.05 -22.21 -17.85
C ILE A 84 6.23 -22.38 -16.57
N LYS A 85 6.52 -23.45 -15.83
CA LYS A 85 5.76 -23.89 -14.66
C LYS A 85 6.57 -23.82 -13.39
N GLY A 86 5.89 -23.47 -12.30
CA GLY A 86 6.45 -23.49 -10.96
C GLY A 86 6.43 -24.89 -10.32
N PRO A 87 6.88 -25.02 -9.07
CA PRO A 87 6.90 -26.29 -8.33
C PRO A 87 5.53 -26.98 -8.21
N LYS A 88 4.41 -26.25 -8.29
CA LYS A 88 3.06 -26.84 -8.26
C LYS A 88 2.63 -27.47 -9.59
N GLY A 89 3.41 -27.30 -10.65
CA GLY A 89 3.06 -27.78 -12.00
C GLY A 89 2.11 -26.84 -12.77
N GLU A 90 1.79 -25.69 -12.17
CA GLU A 90 0.98 -24.63 -12.78
C GLU A 90 1.87 -23.57 -13.43
N LEU A 91 1.32 -22.83 -14.38
CA LEU A 91 2.03 -21.72 -15.03
C LEU A 91 2.45 -20.69 -13.99
N VAL A 92 3.69 -20.19 -14.11
CA VAL A 92 4.19 -19.14 -13.21
C VAL A 92 3.33 -17.89 -13.34
N GLN A 93 2.87 -17.36 -12.21
CA GLN A 93 2.07 -16.15 -12.14
C GLN A 93 2.96 -14.91 -12.03
N ILE A 94 2.61 -13.85 -12.76
CA ILE A 94 3.31 -12.56 -12.67
C ILE A 94 2.68 -11.72 -11.54
N GLU A 95 3.53 -11.28 -10.62
CA GLU A 95 3.24 -10.26 -9.61
C GLU A 95 3.86 -8.92 -10.03
N MET A 96 3.08 -7.85 -9.94
CA MET A 96 3.54 -6.48 -10.20
C MET A 96 3.13 -5.52 -9.08
N PHE A 97 3.93 -4.48 -8.88
CA PHE A 97 3.54 -3.38 -7.99
C PHE A 97 2.39 -2.61 -8.63
N ALA A 98 1.37 -2.30 -7.84
CA ALA A 98 0.15 -1.63 -8.30
C ALA A 98 -0.04 -0.27 -7.62
N HIS A 99 0.37 -0.14 -6.35
CA HIS A 99 0.14 1.09 -5.60
C HIS A 99 1.18 1.36 -4.51
N GLY A 100 1.45 2.64 -4.28
CA GLY A 100 2.18 3.16 -3.12
C GLY A 100 3.61 3.57 -3.40
N ALA A 101 4.46 3.60 -2.38
CA ALA A 101 5.80 4.18 -2.48
C ALA A 101 6.69 3.38 -3.45
N LEU A 102 7.12 4.03 -4.53
CA LEU A 102 8.03 3.42 -5.50
C LEU A 102 9.49 3.77 -5.16
N CYS A 103 10.33 2.75 -4.96
CA CYS A 103 11.74 2.95 -4.64
C CYS A 103 12.54 3.40 -5.87
N MET A 104 13.38 4.42 -5.71
CA MET A 104 14.28 4.93 -6.75
C MET A 104 15.35 3.92 -7.19
N ALA A 105 15.71 2.95 -6.34
CA ALA A 105 16.76 1.99 -6.65
C ALA A 105 16.23 0.90 -7.59
N VAL A 106 17.04 0.51 -8.56
CA VAL A 106 16.76 -0.58 -9.51
C VAL A 106 16.39 -1.84 -8.74
N SER A 107 15.19 -2.38 -9.02
CA SER A 107 14.69 -3.60 -8.39
C SER A 107 14.76 -3.63 -6.85
N GLY A 108 14.76 -2.44 -6.21
CA GLY A 108 14.68 -2.29 -4.75
C GLY A 108 15.97 -2.64 -4.00
N LYS A 109 17.10 -2.81 -4.71
CA LYS A 109 18.42 -3.03 -4.11
C LYS A 109 19.00 -1.69 -3.61
N CYS A 110 18.56 -1.26 -2.43
CA CYS A 110 18.92 0.04 -1.88
C CYS A 110 19.76 -0.10 -0.60
N TYR A 111 20.92 0.58 -0.56
CA TYR A 111 21.79 0.66 0.61
C TYR A 111 21.81 2.04 1.26
N LEU A 112 21.10 3.02 0.67
CA LEU A 112 21.12 4.42 1.12
C LEU A 112 20.68 4.55 2.58
N SER A 113 19.52 3.98 2.94
CA SER A 113 19.01 3.98 4.32
C SER A 113 19.91 3.22 5.30
N LEU A 114 20.63 2.18 4.84
CA LEU A 114 21.58 1.46 5.66
C LEU A 114 22.80 2.33 5.97
N HIS A 115 23.38 2.93 4.93
CA HIS A 115 24.57 3.77 5.06
C HIS A 115 24.34 4.96 5.98
N GLU A 116 23.20 5.65 5.82
CA GLU A 116 22.94 6.90 6.55
C GLU A 116 22.36 6.72 7.95
N LYS A 117 21.66 5.59 8.20
CA LYS A 117 20.82 5.43 9.40
C LYS A 117 20.90 4.05 10.04
N ASP A 118 21.76 3.16 9.53
CA ASP A 118 21.85 1.76 9.96
C ASP A 118 20.53 0.99 9.83
N LEU A 119 19.69 1.39 8.86
CA LEU A 119 18.36 0.84 8.62
C LEU A 119 18.27 0.23 7.21
N SER A 120 18.43 -1.09 7.12
CA SER A 120 18.45 -1.79 5.83
C SER A 120 17.08 -1.91 5.18
N ALA A 121 16.91 -1.26 4.01
CA ALA A 121 15.73 -1.42 3.18
C ALA A 121 15.53 -2.87 2.70
N ASN A 122 16.63 -3.57 2.45
CA ASN A 122 16.65 -4.98 2.04
C ASN A 122 16.24 -5.95 3.17
N ARG A 123 16.12 -5.45 4.42
CA ARG A 123 15.60 -6.19 5.58
C ARG A 123 14.28 -5.60 6.11
N GLY A 124 13.59 -4.81 5.29
CA GLY A 124 12.28 -4.25 5.63
C GLY A 124 12.32 -3.01 6.55
N ALA A 125 13.50 -2.51 6.92
CA ALA A 125 13.66 -1.39 7.85
C ALA A 125 13.80 -0.02 7.16
N CYS A 126 13.49 0.10 5.87
CA CYS A 126 13.68 1.34 5.10
C CYS A 126 12.97 2.53 5.77
N ASN A 127 13.70 3.61 6.06
CA ASN A 127 13.12 4.84 6.60
C ASN A 127 12.74 5.88 5.52
N GLN A 128 12.87 5.50 4.24
CA GLN A 128 12.56 6.33 3.07
C GLN A 128 13.33 7.67 3.01
N ILE A 129 14.63 7.70 3.38
CA ILE A 129 15.42 8.93 3.27
C ILE A 129 15.47 9.53 1.86
N CYS A 130 15.43 8.71 0.81
CA CYS A 130 15.32 9.20 -0.57
C CYS A 130 14.08 10.09 -0.80
N ARG A 131 13.08 10.02 0.08
CA ARG A 131 11.85 10.79 -0.02
C ARG A 131 11.87 12.11 0.75
N ARG A 132 13.02 12.56 1.25
CA ARG A 132 13.19 13.83 1.98
C ARG A 132 13.60 14.96 1.02
N GLY A 133 13.47 16.20 1.49
CA GLY A 133 14.05 17.36 0.81
C GLY A 133 15.56 17.41 1.05
N TYR A 134 16.32 17.78 0.02
CA TYR A 134 17.77 17.88 0.06
C TYR A 134 18.24 19.18 -0.59
N ILE A 135 19.26 19.78 0.03
CA ILE A 135 20.05 20.86 -0.57
C ILE A 135 21.27 20.23 -1.24
N VAL A 136 21.55 20.62 -2.50
CA VAL A 136 22.72 20.16 -3.25
C VAL A 136 23.77 21.25 -3.27
N LYS A 137 24.95 20.94 -2.73
CA LYS A 137 26.09 21.85 -2.70
C LYS A 137 27.31 21.24 -3.37
N ASP A 138 28.02 22.04 -4.15
CA ASP A 138 29.38 21.68 -4.54
C ASP A 138 30.28 21.66 -3.30
N LYS A 139 31.05 20.58 -3.13
CA LYS A 139 31.86 20.37 -1.93
C LYS A 139 33.06 21.31 -1.82
N THR A 140 33.53 21.85 -2.94
CA THR A 140 34.77 22.62 -2.99
C THR A 140 34.52 24.11 -2.86
N SER A 141 33.49 24.61 -3.54
CA SER A 141 33.10 26.02 -3.58
C SER A 141 32.01 26.39 -2.57
N ASP A 142 31.35 25.39 -1.95
CA ASP A 142 30.15 25.56 -1.10
C ASP A 142 28.97 26.26 -1.81
N ILE A 143 29.03 26.36 -3.14
CA ILE A 143 27.95 26.91 -3.95
C ILE A 143 26.79 25.92 -3.96
N GLU A 144 25.63 26.40 -3.53
CA GLU A 144 24.37 25.69 -3.59
C GLU A 144 23.79 25.77 -5.01
N LEU A 145 23.37 24.62 -5.56
CA LEU A 145 22.63 24.57 -6.81
C LEU A 145 21.15 24.84 -6.51
N GLU A 146 20.58 25.84 -7.15
CA GLU A 146 19.14 26.04 -7.19
C GLU A 146 18.54 24.94 -8.10
N ILE A 147 17.73 24.07 -7.51
CA ILE A 147 17.05 22.96 -8.21
C ILE A 147 15.56 23.21 -8.09
N ASP A 148 14.83 23.13 -9.22
CA ASP A 148 13.37 23.34 -9.32
C ASP A 148 12.51 22.27 -8.59
N ASN A 149 13.09 21.56 -7.62
CA ASN A 149 12.45 20.67 -6.66
C ASN A 149 13.47 20.16 -5.62
N GLU A 150 13.27 20.40 -4.32
CA GLU A 150 14.14 19.86 -3.25
C GLU A 150 14.04 18.32 -3.11
N TYR A 151 13.04 17.68 -3.73
CA TYR A 151 12.79 16.24 -3.65
C TYR A 151 13.47 15.42 -4.76
N ILE A 152 14.76 15.68 -4.97
CA ILE A 152 15.60 15.15 -6.07
C ILE A 152 15.66 13.62 -6.22
N MET A 153 15.25 12.87 -5.19
CA MET A 153 15.29 11.40 -5.14
C MET A 153 13.92 10.78 -4.83
N SER A 154 12.86 11.58 -4.75
CA SER A 154 11.54 11.14 -4.32
C SER A 154 10.53 11.09 -5.47
N PRO A 155 10.35 9.96 -6.15
CA PRO A 155 9.25 9.83 -7.08
C PRO A 155 7.91 9.99 -6.34
N LYS A 156 6.87 10.42 -7.07
CA LYS A 156 5.47 10.31 -6.64
C LYS A 156 5.11 8.83 -6.37
N ASP A 157 3.99 8.60 -5.68
CA ASP A 157 3.53 7.24 -5.41
C ASP A 157 3.00 6.58 -6.69
N LEU A 158 3.27 5.30 -6.87
CA LEU A 158 2.71 4.51 -7.96
C LEU A 158 1.19 4.40 -7.77
N LYS A 159 0.44 4.56 -8.86
CA LYS A 159 -1.00 4.26 -8.93
C LYS A 159 -1.31 3.74 -10.33
N THR A 160 -1.79 2.50 -10.42
CA THR A 160 -2.12 1.86 -11.72
C THR A 160 -3.63 1.66 -11.94
N ILE A 161 -4.48 2.13 -11.02
CA ILE A 161 -5.90 1.79 -11.00
C ILE A 161 -6.64 2.21 -12.29
N HIS A 162 -6.27 3.34 -12.88
CA HIS A 162 -6.88 3.90 -14.10
C HIS A 162 -6.50 3.14 -15.38
N PHE A 163 -5.50 2.26 -15.32
CA PHE A 163 -5.15 1.35 -16.42
C PHE A 163 -5.06 -0.10 -15.97
N MET A 164 -5.89 -0.49 -14.98
CA MET A 164 -5.92 -1.85 -14.45
C MET A 164 -6.17 -2.90 -15.54
N ASN A 165 -7.02 -2.57 -16.52
CA ASN A 165 -7.23 -3.38 -17.72
C ASN A 165 -5.90 -3.76 -18.41
N LYS A 166 -5.02 -2.79 -18.65
CA LYS A 166 -3.72 -3.04 -19.30
C LYS A 166 -2.80 -3.93 -18.46
N MET A 167 -2.86 -3.82 -17.13
CA MET A 167 -2.09 -4.69 -16.24
C MET A 167 -2.56 -6.15 -16.36
N LEU A 168 -3.88 -6.36 -16.38
CA LEU A 168 -4.50 -7.69 -16.50
C LEU A 168 -4.25 -8.30 -17.89
N ASP A 169 -4.39 -7.49 -18.95
CA ASP A 169 -4.09 -7.84 -20.35
C ASP A 169 -2.63 -8.28 -20.53
N ALA A 170 -1.70 -7.59 -19.85
CA ALA A 170 -0.28 -7.93 -19.88
C ALA A 170 0.07 -9.24 -19.14
N GLY A 171 -0.91 -9.90 -18.51
CA GLY A 171 -0.71 -11.19 -17.85
C GLY A 171 -0.41 -11.11 -16.35
N VAL A 172 -0.55 -9.94 -15.72
CA VAL A 172 -0.40 -9.80 -14.26
C VAL A 172 -1.55 -10.52 -13.56
N ARG A 173 -1.24 -11.30 -12.52
CA ARG A 173 -2.23 -12.06 -11.73
C ARG A 173 -2.16 -11.77 -10.24
N VAL A 174 -1.05 -11.22 -9.76
CA VAL A 174 -0.87 -10.82 -8.35
C VAL A 174 -0.51 -9.34 -8.31
N PHE A 175 -1.22 -8.58 -7.48
CA PHE A 175 -1.06 -7.13 -7.39
C PHE A 175 -0.49 -6.74 -6.03
N LYS A 176 0.68 -6.13 -6.05
CA LYS A 176 1.43 -5.76 -4.87
C LYS A 176 1.18 -4.31 -4.48
N ILE A 177 0.72 -4.11 -3.24
CA ILE A 177 0.43 -2.79 -2.67
C ILE A 177 1.43 -2.51 -1.53
N GLU A 178 2.05 -1.33 -1.54
CA GLU A 178 2.95 -0.89 -0.45
C GLU A 178 2.16 -0.35 0.75
N GLY A 179 1.94 -1.21 1.74
CA GLY A 179 1.23 -0.88 2.98
C GLY A 179 2.13 -0.64 4.21
N ARG A 180 3.46 -0.73 4.09
CA ARG A 180 4.33 -0.62 5.28
C ARG A 180 4.27 0.79 5.87
N ALA A 181 4.19 0.86 7.19
CA ALA A 181 4.03 2.12 7.93
C ALA A 181 2.83 2.96 7.44
N ARG A 182 1.74 2.29 7.02
CA ARG A 182 0.46 2.91 6.70
C ARG A 182 -0.59 2.52 7.75
N GLY A 183 -1.54 3.41 7.98
CA GLY A 183 -2.67 3.15 8.88
C GLY A 183 -3.61 2.10 8.30
N PRO A 184 -4.43 1.43 9.14
CA PRO A 184 -5.38 0.43 8.69
C PRO A 184 -6.40 0.99 7.68
N GLU A 185 -6.74 2.28 7.77
CA GLU A 185 -7.63 2.96 6.83
C GLU A 185 -7.06 3.03 5.41
N TYR A 186 -5.74 3.21 5.28
CA TYR A 186 -5.06 3.19 3.98
C TYR A 186 -5.12 1.79 3.40
N VAL A 187 -4.78 0.77 4.20
CA VAL A 187 -4.78 -0.63 3.74
C VAL A 187 -6.18 -1.03 3.28
N ARG A 188 -7.21 -0.74 4.08
CA ARG A 188 -8.61 -1.04 3.75
C ARG A 188 -9.03 -0.36 2.44
N LEU A 189 -8.90 0.96 2.35
CA LEU A 189 -9.38 1.70 1.18
C LEU A 189 -8.63 1.29 -0.09
N VAL A 190 -7.30 1.26 -0.06
CA VAL A 190 -6.50 0.94 -1.25
C VAL A 190 -6.79 -0.48 -1.75
N THR A 191 -6.83 -1.46 -0.83
CA THR A 191 -7.13 -2.85 -1.24
C THR A 191 -8.56 -3.00 -1.77
N THR A 192 -9.54 -2.30 -1.19
CA THR A 192 -10.91 -2.28 -1.71
C THR A 192 -10.97 -1.70 -3.12
N CYS A 193 -10.43 -0.50 -3.38
CA CYS A 193 -10.47 0.10 -4.70
C CYS A 193 -9.82 -0.79 -5.77
N TYR A 194 -8.64 -1.37 -5.47
CA TYR A 194 -7.96 -2.25 -6.44
C TYR A 194 -8.70 -3.57 -6.65
N ARG A 195 -9.34 -4.12 -5.61
CA ARG A 195 -10.19 -5.30 -5.75
C ARG A 195 -11.38 -5.01 -6.65
N GLU A 196 -12.10 -3.91 -6.39
CA GLU A 196 -13.24 -3.50 -7.20
C GLU A 196 -12.83 -3.22 -8.66
N ALA A 197 -11.67 -2.61 -8.89
CA ALA A 197 -11.15 -2.38 -10.23
C ALA A 197 -10.86 -3.69 -10.99
N ILE A 198 -10.29 -4.68 -10.31
CA ILE A 198 -10.04 -6.01 -10.89
C ILE A 198 -11.37 -6.74 -11.16
N GLU A 199 -12.28 -6.78 -10.18
CA GLU A 199 -13.61 -7.40 -10.33
C GLU A 199 -14.39 -6.74 -11.48
N SER A 200 -14.32 -5.41 -11.57
CA SER A 200 -14.96 -4.61 -12.62
C SER A 200 -14.37 -4.85 -14.01
N TYR A 201 -13.10 -5.23 -14.11
CA TYR A 201 -12.55 -5.64 -15.40
C TYR A 201 -12.98 -7.07 -15.75
N CYS A 202 -13.04 -7.97 -14.78
CA CYS A 202 -13.47 -9.35 -14.98
C CYS A 202 -14.95 -9.50 -15.36
N ASP A 203 -15.80 -8.53 -15.03
CA ASP A 203 -17.24 -8.51 -15.35
C ASP A 203 -17.60 -7.56 -16.51
N ASP A 204 -16.60 -7.10 -17.27
CA ASP A 204 -16.74 -6.17 -18.40
C ASP A 204 -17.40 -4.81 -18.05
N SER A 205 -17.33 -4.37 -16.78
CA SER A 205 -17.92 -3.12 -16.31
C SER A 205 -16.90 -2.02 -15.93
N PHE A 206 -15.64 -2.17 -16.35
CA PHE A 206 -14.55 -1.24 -16.07
C PHE A 206 -14.68 0.02 -16.93
N THR A 207 -15.25 1.09 -16.36
CA THR A 207 -15.53 2.35 -17.05
C THR A 207 -14.79 3.54 -16.43
N GLN A 208 -14.74 4.65 -17.17
CA GLN A 208 -14.11 5.89 -16.69
C GLN A 208 -14.79 6.43 -15.43
N GLU A 209 -16.11 6.31 -15.32
CA GLU A 209 -16.86 6.80 -14.15
C GLU A 209 -16.45 6.06 -12.87
N LYS A 210 -16.20 4.75 -12.95
CA LYS A 210 -15.69 3.98 -11.80
C LYS A 210 -14.24 4.35 -11.48
N ILE A 211 -13.41 4.57 -12.50
CA ILE A 211 -12.03 5.04 -12.33
C ILE A 211 -12.02 6.36 -11.56
N ASP A 212 -12.88 7.31 -11.93
CA ASP A 212 -12.97 8.62 -11.28
C ASP A 212 -13.35 8.49 -9.80
N VAL A 213 -14.30 7.59 -9.47
CA VAL A 213 -14.69 7.28 -8.09
C VAL A 213 -13.51 6.71 -7.29
N TRP A 214 -12.78 5.74 -7.84
CA TRP A 214 -11.62 5.17 -7.15
C TRP A 214 -10.49 6.19 -6.99
N ASP A 215 -10.30 7.06 -7.98
CA ASP A 215 -9.30 8.12 -7.92
C ASP A 215 -9.62 9.14 -6.82
N GLU A 216 -10.88 9.54 -6.69
CA GLU A 216 -11.33 10.38 -5.58
C GLU A 216 -11.06 9.69 -4.24
N GLN A 217 -11.46 8.42 -4.09
CA GLN A 217 -11.24 7.66 -2.85
C GLN A 217 -9.75 7.53 -2.51
N LEU A 218 -8.89 7.16 -3.46
CA LEU A 218 -7.45 7.02 -3.24
C LEU A 218 -6.78 8.36 -2.91
N SER A 219 -7.34 9.49 -3.37
CA SER A 219 -6.86 10.82 -3.00
C SER A 219 -7.06 11.14 -1.51
N THR A 220 -8.02 10.48 -0.85
CA THR A 220 -8.35 10.73 0.57
C THR A 220 -7.36 10.11 1.56
N VAL A 221 -6.56 9.13 1.11
CA VAL A 221 -5.58 8.44 1.94
C VAL A 221 -4.16 8.91 1.62
N PHE A 222 -3.20 8.52 2.47
CA PHE A 222 -1.82 8.98 2.32
C PHE A 222 -1.27 8.72 0.92
N ASN A 223 -0.89 9.78 0.22
CA ASN A 223 -0.15 9.69 -1.05
C ASN A 223 0.90 10.81 -1.10
N ARG A 224 1.82 10.80 -2.08
CA ARG A 224 2.75 11.92 -2.35
C ARG A 224 2.59 12.45 -3.77
N GLY A 225 1.34 12.56 -4.22
CA GLY A 225 1.02 12.62 -5.65
C GLY A 225 1.10 11.24 -6.28
N PHE A 226 0.51 11.11 -7.47
CA PHE A 226 0.46 9.85 -8.20
C PHE A 226 1.28 9.89 -9.48
N TRP A 227 1.84 8.75 -9.83
CA TRP A 227 2.59 8.49 -11.04
C TRP A 227 2.27 7.08 -11.56
N ASP A 228 2.25 6.92 -12.89
CA ASP A 228 1.93 5.66 -13.56
C ASP A 228 3.10 4.65 -13.49
N GLY A 229 4.27 5.10 -13.06
CA GLY A 229 5.49 4.30 -13.11
C GLY A 229 6.06 4.17 -14.53
N TYR A 230 6.98 3.23 -14.71
CA TYR A 230 7.59 2.94 -16.01
C TYR A 230 6.66 2.15 -16.96
N TYR A 231 5.50 1.74 -16.47
CA TYR A 231 4.61 0.76 -17.12
C TYR A 231 4.10 1.23 -18.47
N LEU A 232 3.82 2.53 -18.62
CA LEU A 232 3.36 3.13 -19.87
C LEU A 232 4.50 3.77 -20.70
N GLY A 233 5.73 3.29 -20.53
CA GLY A 233 6.90 3.76 -21.30
C GLY A 233 7.37 5.18 -20.92
N GLN A 234 6.95 5.68 -19.77
CA GLN A 234 7.34 7.00 -19.29
C GLN A 234 8.83 7.04 -18.91
N ARG A 235 9.47 8.19 -19.17
CA ARG A 235 10.85 8.44 -18.75
C ARG A 235 10.89 8.78 -17.25
N LEU A 236 12.05 8.62 -16.62
CA LEU A 236 12.33 9.15 -15.26
C LEU A 236 11.87 10.62 -15.18
N GLY A 237 11.04 11.00 -14.21
CA GLY A 237 10.73 12.44 -14.07
C GLY A 237 9.58 12.91 -13.19
N GLU A 238 8.69 12.05 -12.68
CA GLU A 238 7.61 12.54 -11.80
C GLU A 238 8.05 12.60 -10.34
N TRP A 239 8.70 13.71 -10.00
CA TRP A 239 9.11 14.02 -8.63
C TRP A 239 7.93 14.60 -7.85
N THR A 240 7.86 14.29 -6.56
CA THR A 240 6.90 14.95 -5.68
C THR A 240 7.39 16.37 -5.39
N HIS A 241 6.52 17.38 -5.39
CA HIS A 241 6.90 18.76 -5.01
C HIS A 241 6.60 19.06 -3.54
N ARG A 242 6.30 18.04 -2.72
CA ARG A 242 5.76 18.24 -1.36
C ARG A 242 6.38 17.33 -0.31
N TYR A 243 6.50 17.87 0.91
CA TYR A 243 6.79 17.10 2.12
C TYR A 243 5.51 16.43 2.64
N GLY A 244 5.64 15.18 3.09
CA GLY A 244 4.54 14.47 3.75
C GLY A 244 3.40 14.08 2.79
N SER A 245 2.23 13.81 3.38
CA SER A 245 1.05 13.29 2.66
C SER A 245 0.44 14.34 1.74
N GLY A 246 -0.16 13.99 0.62
CA GLY A 246 -1.05 14.80 -0.23
C GLY A 246 -2.53 14.45 -0.06
N ALA A 247 -2.89 13.70 1.00
CA ALA A 247 -4.26 13.28 1.25
C ALA A 247 -5.23 14.47 1.36
N THR A 248 -6.40 14.36 0.72
CA THR A 248 -7.50 15.35 0.75
C THR A 248 -8.29 15.29 2.05
N LYS A 249 -8.22 14.17 2.79
CA LYS A 249 -8.81 14.01 4.12
C LYS A 249 -7.72 13.73 5.17
N ARG A 250 -8.04 14.04 6.43
CA ARG A 250 -7.23 13.66 7.59
C ARG A 250 -8.12 13.17 8.72
N LYS A 251 -7.61 12.25 9.53
CA LYS A 251 -8.30 11.76 10.72
C LYS A 251 -7.96 12.59 11.96
N VAL A 252 -8.96 12.91 12.76
CA VAL A 252 -8.83 13.64 14.03
C VAL A 252 -9.35 12.74 15.14
N TYR A 253 -8.53 12.49 16.16
CA TYR A 253 -8.94 11.66 17.29
C TYR A 253 -10.11 12.32 18.04
N VAL A 254 -11.15 11.54 18.32
CA VAL A 254 -12.38 11.96 19.01
C VAL A 254 -12.53 11.26 20.36
N GLY A 255 -12.23 9.96 20.40
CA GLY A 255 -12.48 9.14 21.59
C GLY A 255 -12.30 7.66 21.32
N LYS A 256 -13.05 6.81 22.03
CA LYS A 256 -12.90 5.36 21.96
C LYS A 256 -14.19 4.60 22.17
N ALA A 257 -14.26 3.39 21.63
CA ALA A 257 -15.35 2.45 21.86
C ALA A 257 -15.33 1.91 23.30
N ILE A 258 -16.50 1.88 23.93
CA ILE A 258 -16.70 1.37 25.29
C ILE A 258 -17.28 -0.04 25.21
N LYS A 259 -18.38 -0.20 24.48
CA LYS A 259 -19.08 -1.47 24.40
C LYS A 259 -19.85 -1.62 23.10
N HIS A 260 -19.77 -2.80 22.50
CA HIS A 260 -20.59 -3.19 21.37
C HIS A 260 -21.72 -4.12 21.84
N PHE A 261 -22.96 -3.77 21.49
CA PHE A 261 -24.17 -4.52 21.78
C PHE A 261 -24.59 -5.31 20.54
N GLY A 262 -24.02 -6.50 20.36
CA GLY A 262 -24.17 -7.30 19.12
C GLY A 262 -25.62 -7.58 18.70
N ASN A 263 -26.51 -7.89 19.64
CA ASN A 263 -27.92 -8.16 19.33
C ASN A 263 -28.68 -6.92 18.81
N LEU A 264 -28.21 -5.73 19.16
CA LEU A 264 -28.81 -4.46 18.75
C LEU A 264 -28.08 -3.85 17.54
N GLY A 265 -26.87 -4.31 17.24
CA GLY A 265 -26.00 -3.68 16.24
C GLY A 265 -25.63 -2.25 16.61
N VAL A 266 -25.44 -1.96 17.90
CA VAL A 266 -25.13 -0.62 18.41
C VAL A 266 -23.79 -0.63 19.13
N THR A 267 -23.00 0.42 18.96
CA THR A 267 -21.78 0.62 19.74
C THR A 267 -21.86 1.92 20.52
N GLU A 268 -21.53 1.83 21.80
CA GLU A 268 -21.35 2.97 22.69
C GLU A 268 -19.88 3.43 22.65
N PHE A 269 -19.67 4.73 22.54
CA PHE A 269 -18.39 5.41 22.48
C PHE A 269 -18.32 6.50 23.55
N LEU A 270 -17.12 6.72 24.10
CA LEU A 270 -16.80 7.87 24.94
C LEU A 270 -16.11 8.93 24.10
N ILE A 271 -16.59 10.17 24.17
CA ILE A 271 -15.93 11.33 23.55
C ILE A 271 -14.90 11.91 24.50
N GLU A 272 -13.64 11.96 24.08
CA GLU A 272 -12.52 12.44 24.89
C GLU A 272 -12.02 13.83 24.44
N THR A 273 -12.26 14.23 23.18
CA THR A 273 -11.71 15.46 22.60
C THR A 273 -12.78 16.35 21.93
N GLN A 274 -12.96 16.25 20.61
CA GLN A 274 -13.87 17.09 19.81
C GLN A 274 -15.26 16.48 19.77
N SER A 275 -16.29 17.30 19.50
CA SER A 275 -17.65 16.81 19.35
C SER A 275 -17.85 16.02 18.05
N VAL A 276 -18.87 15.16 18.07
CA VAL A 276 -19.38 14.42 16.92
C VAL A 276 -20.79 14.94 16.63
N LYS A 277 -21.05 15.31 15.38
CA LYS A 277 -22.33 15.79 14.90
C LYS A 277 -22.97 14.78 13.97
N ALA A 278 -24.30 14.82 13.88
CA ALA A 278 -25.02 14.01 12.92
C ALA A 278 -24.50 14.26 11.49
N GLY A 279 -24.25 13.18 10.74
CA GLY A 279 -23.69 13.23 9.39
C GLY A 279 -22.16 13.30 9.32
N ASP A 280 -21.45 13.38 10.46
CA ASP A 280 -19.98 13.30 10.44
C ASP A 280 -19.50 11.94 9.92
N GLU A 281 -18.48 11.95 9.07
CA GLU A 281 -17.74 10.73 8.70
C GLU A 281 -16.80 10.32 9.83
N LEU A 282 -16.98 9.11 10.36
CA LEU A 282 -16.18 8.55 11.43
C LEU A 282 -15.37 7.35 10.94
N LEU A 283 -14.23 7.15 11.58
CA LEU A 283 -13.34 6.02 11.39
C LEU A 283 -13.07 5.37 12.74
N VAL A 284 -13.44 4.09 12.87
CA VAL A 284 -13.10 3.25 14.02
C VAL A 284 -11.91 2.38 13.63
N THR A 285 -10.86 2.39 14.46
CA THR A 285 -9.68 1.55 14.23
C THR A 285 -9.28 0.77 15.47
N GLY A 286 -8.90 -0.49 15.27
CA GLY A 286 -8.43 -1.36 16.34
C GLY A 286 -7.60 -2.53 15.84
N PRO A 287 -6.78 -3.18 16.68
CA PRO A 287 -5.91 -4.28 16.25
C PRO A 287 -6.63 -5.43 15.55
N THR A 288 -7.85 -5.76 15.99
CA THR A 288 -8.67 -6.83 15.37
C THR A 288 -9.80 -6.30 14.50
N THR A 289 -10.23 -5.06 14.72
CA THR A 289 -11.29 -4.41 13.94
C THR A 289 -10.76 -3.86 12.61
N GLY A 290 -9.46 -3.56 12.55
CA GLY A 290 -8.83 -2.96 11.38
C GLY A 290 -9.26 -1.51 11.22
N ALA A 291 -10.03 -1.22 10.16
CA ALA A 291 -10.58 0.09 9.86
C ALA A 291 -12.03 -0.04 9.40
N LEU A 292 -12.93 0.64 10.11
CA LEU A 292 -14.36 0.68 9.83
C LEU A 292 -14.80 2.13 9.67
N PHE A 293 -15.33 2.47 8.48
CA PHE A 293 -15.91 3.76 8.20
C PHE A 293 -17.41 3.74 8.50
N ILE A 294 -17.91 4.72 9.23
CA ILE A 294 -19.32 4.87 9.59
C ILE A 294 -19.72 6.34 9.51
N THR A 295 -20.95 6.61 9.08
CA THR A 295 -21.55 7.94 9.22
C THR A 295 -22.21 8.03 10.60
N ALA A 296 -22.04 9.16 11.27
CA ALA A 296 -22.65 9.42 12.57
C ALA A 296 -24.16 9.69 12.41
N ASP A 297 -24.96 8.63 12.26
CA ASP A 297 -26.41 8.72 12.13
C ASP A 297 -27.11 8.26 13.43
N ASP A 298 -28.25 8.90 13.77
CA ASP A 298 -29.02 8.64 15.00
C ASP A 298 -28.16 8.60 16.27
N ILE A 299 -27.36 9.65 16.49
CA ILE A 299 -26.54 9.80 17.69
C ILE A 299 -27.46 9.84 18.92
N ARG A 300 -27.24 8.93 19.88
CA ARG A 300 -28.00 8.89 21.13
C ARG A 300 -27.10 9.14 22.33
N VAL A 301 -27.49 10.10 23.17
CA VAL A 301 -26.87 10.39 24.47
C VAL A 301 -27.97 10.24 25.53
N ASP A 302 -27.71 9.49 26.59
CA ASP A 302 -28.71 9.20 27.64
C ASP A 302 -30.07 8.73 27.09
N MET A 303 -30.03 7.84 26.09
CA MET A 303 -31.18 7.27 25.37
C MET A 303 -32.00 8.27 24.52
N GLN A 304 -31.58 9.54 24.42
CA GLN A 304 -32.22 10.54 23.59
C GLN A 304 -31.43 10.81 22.31
N THR A 305 -32.13 10.90 21.18
CA THR A 305 -31.51 11.31 19.91
C THR A 305 -31.08 12.78 20.00
N THR A 306 -29.82 13.04 19.66
CA THR A 306 -29.19 14.37 19.65
C THR A 306 -28.54 14.63 18.30
N GLN A 307 -28.40 15.91 17.95
CA GLN A 307 -27.65 16.35 16.77
C GLN A 307 -26.14 16.40 17.02
N GLU A 308 -25.73 16.45 18.29
CA GLU A 308 -24.33 16.58 18.68
C GLU A 308 -24.07 15.86 20.00
N ALA A 309 -22.96 15.13 20.05
CA ALA A 309 -22.38 14.59 21.27
C ALA A 309 -21.05 15.31 21.55
N VAL A 310 -20.86 15.77 22.78
CA VAL A 310 -19.70 16.60 23.18
C VAL A 310 -18.75 15.84 24.10
N LYS A 311 -17.59 16.43 24.38
CA LYS A 311 -16.58 15.86 25.27
C LYS A 311 -17.18 15.43 26.62
N GLY A 312 -16.86 14.21 27.02
CA GLY A 312 -17.35 13.58 28.25
C GLY A 312 -18.65 12.80 28.08
N ASN A 313 -19.37 12.95 26.95
CA ASN A 313 -20.55 12.15 26.69
C ASN A 313 -20.18 10.70 26.33
N TYR A 314 -21.05 9.80 26.78
CA TYR A 314 -21.21 8.47 26.20
C TYR A 314 -22.31 8.58 25.17
N PHE A 315 -21.98 8.29 23.91
CA PHE A 315 -22.97 8.28 22.83
C PHE A 315 -22.99 6.93 22.15
N SER A 316 -24.17 6.56 21.64
CA SER A 316 -24.37 5.32 20.91
C SER A 316 -24.83 5.60 19.50
N ILE A 317 -24.32 4.82 18.55
CA ILE A 317 -24.76 4.80 17.15
C ILE A 317 -24.84 3.37 16.64
N LYS A 318 -25.62 3.17 15.58
CA LYS A 318 -25.70 1.88 14.90
C LYS A 318 -24.38 1.57 14.21
N THR A 319 -23.90 0.34 14.35
CA THR A 319 -22.64 -0.14 13.77
C THR A 319 -22.85 -1.55 13.22
N ASN A 320 -22.60 -1.72 11.93
CA ASN A 320 -22.89 -2.97 11.22
C ASN A 320 -21.82 -4.06 11.42
N GLU A 321 -20.74 -3.75 12.13
CA GLU A 321 -19.64 -4.66 12.41
C GLU A 321 -19.30 -4.68 13.91
N LYS A 322 -18.68 -5.78 14.35
CA LYS A 322 -18.35 -6.00 15.75
C LYS A 322 -17.11 -5.20 16.15
N ILE A 323 -17.31 -4.08 16.85
CA ILE A 323 -16.26 -3.22 17.39
C ILE A 323 -15.77 -3.75 18.76
N ARG A 324 -14.47 -3.59 19.07
CA ARG A 324 -13.89 -4.01 20.36
C ARG A 324 -13.78 -2.83 21.34
N PRO A 325 -13.89 -3.09 22.66
CA PRO A 325 -13.58 -2.09 23.67
C PRO A 325 -12.17 -1.53 23.45
N ASN A 326 -12.03 -0.21 23.64
CA ASN A 326 -10.82 0.59 23.40
C ASN A 326 -10.40 0.75 21.93
N ASP A 327 -11.19 0.28 20.96
CA ASP A 327 -10.99 0.71 19.58
C ASP A 327 -11.10 2.23 19.50
N GLN A 328 -10.19 2.84 18.76
CA GLN A 328 -10.08 4.29 18.66
C GLN A 328 -11.10 4.84 17.67
N LEU A 329 -11.76 5.93 18.05
CA LEU A 329 -12.71 6.66 17.21
C LEU A 329 -12.07 7.95 16.72
N TYR A 330 -12.10 8.13 15.41
CA TYR A 330 -11.64 9.31 14.71
C TYR A 330 -12.78 9.92 13.90
N LYS A 331 -12.72 11.24 13.70
CA LYS A 331 -13.51 11.96 12.71
C LYS A 331 -12.66 12.22 11.47
N MET A 332 -13.20 11.92 10.30
CA MET A 332 -12.59 12.26 9.01
C MET A 332 -12.98 13.70 8.66
N VAL A 333 -11.99 14.55 8.40
CA VAL A 333 -12.20 15.96 8.04
C VAL A 333 -11.36 16.32 6.83
N ASP A 334 -11.80 17.32 6.08
CA ASP A 334 -11.03 17.85 4.96
C ASP A 334 -9.66 18.35 5.43
N ALA A 335 -8.64 18.01 4.67
CA ALA A 335 -7.30 18.51 4.84
C ALA A 335 -7.23 19.92 4.24
N ASN A 336 -7.81 20.92 4.92
CA ASN A 336 -7.61 22.33 4.58
C ASN A 336 -6.12 22.67 4.72
N ARG A 337 -5.42 22.84 3.60
CA ARG A 337 -4.02 23.24 3.59
C ARG A 337 -3.92 24.66 3.07
N ARG A 338 -3.38 25.54 3.90
CA ARG A 338 -2.75 26.77 3.41
C ARG A 338 -1.56 26.31 2.56
N GLY A 339 -1.56 26.65 1.27
CA GLY A 339 -0.44 26.37 0.38
C GLY A 339 0.88 26.74 1.06
N THR A 340 1.85 25.83 1.02
CA THR A 340 3.22 26.20 1.35
C THR A 340 3.67 27.29 0.39
N ALA A 341 4.50 28.23 0.84
CA ALA A 341 4.84 29.49 0.17
C ALA A 341 5.36 29.39 -1.28
N HIS A 342 5.57 28.19 -1.81
CA HIS A 342 5.97 27.90 -3.19
C HIS A 342 4.81 27.64 -4.17
N GLU A 343 3.55 27.81 -3.75
CA GLU A 343 2.38 27.81 -4.65
C GLU A 343 1.96 29.24 -5.09
N ARG A 344 2.89 30.21 -5.10
CA ARG A 344 2.70 31.54 -5.69
C ARG A 344 3.73 31.84 -6.75
#